data_AF-A0A2M6X2N3-F1
#
_entry.id   AF-A0A2M6X2N3-F1
#
_cell.length_a   1.000
_cell.length_b   1.000
_cell.length_c   1.000
_cell.angle_alpha   90.00
_cell.angle_beta   90.00
_cell.angle_gamma   90.00
#
_symmetry.space_group_name_H-M   'P 1'
#
loop_
_entity.id
_entity.type
_entity.pdbx_description
1 polymer ?
#
loop_
_entity_poly.entity_id
_entity_poly.type
_entity_poly.pdbx_seq_one_letter_code
_entity_poly.pdbx_strand_id
1 'polypeptide(L)'
;MTHLRTKQIIAFLFLASAVLFLFSSCTTLSQKDCESMDWYSKGKSDGVAGDSANKFAKYSSRCDEHGIQPDKPKYQEGYAAGLAIFCTFDSGENFGLSGSSYQGVCSGDSEKDFLKGFHIGQKEFRLQTKEAELANREKELRKQSADLDRKQEFLKKMPENKCTFDSDCVRDDDCSFGKCRLTASKCSFDSDCKVRGECNGEKYCIGSDCQEIRQCRYDD
;
A
#
# COMPACT_ATOMS: atom_id res chain seq x y z
N MET A 1 -5.39 2.57 -45.88
CA MET A 1 -6.42 3.39 -45.20
C MET A 1 -7.49 2.57 -44.46
N THR A 2 -7.54 1.23 -44.59
CA THR A 2 -8.54 0.36 -43.93
C THR A 2 -8.20 0.05 -42.46
N HIS A 3 -6.91 -0.15 -42.12
CA HIS A 3 -6.47 -0.48 -40.75
C HIS A 3 -6.62 0.64 -39.70
N LEU A 4 -6.65 1.91 -40.12
CA LEU A 4 -6.77 3.05 -39.20
C LEU A 4 -8.21 3.22 -38.69
N ARG A 5 -9.20 2.87 -39.52
CA ARG A 5 -10.63 2.91 -39.17
C ARG A 5 -10.99 1.81 -38.18
N THR A 6 -10.40 0.61 -38.30
CA THR A 6 -10.65 -0.51 -37.38
C THR A 6 -10.11 -0.24 -35.98
N LYS A 7 -8.92 0.37 -35.85
CA LYS A 7 -8.35 0.75 -34.54
C LYS A 7 -9.19 1.83 -33.84
N GLN A 8 -9.74 2.80 -34.58
CA GLN A 8 -10.60 3.82 -34.00
C GLN A 8 -11.96 3.27 -33.56
N ILE A 9 -12.54 2.32 -34.29
CA ILE A 9 -13.79 1.65 -33.90
C ILE A 9 -13.59 0.78 -32.64
N ILE A 10 -12.48 0.03 -32.57
CA ILE A 10 -12.16 -0.79 -31.38
C ILE A 10 -11.89 0.10 -30.16
N ALA A 11 -11.20 1.23 -30.33
CA ALA A 11 -10.97 2.19 -29.26
C ALA A 11 -12.27 2.84 -28.76
N PHE A 12 -13.21 3.18 -29.65
CA PHE A 12 -14.52 3.71 -29.29
C PHE A 12 -15.41 2.67 -28.58
N LEU A 13 -15.36 1.40 -28.99
CA LEU A 13 -16.08 0.31 -28.32
C LEU A 13 -15.52 0.02 -26.92
N PHE A 14 -14.19 0.10 -26.74
CA PHE A 14 -13.56 -0.01 -25.42
C PHE A 14 -13.89 1.17 -24.49
N LEU A 15 -13.93 2.40 -25.03
CA LEU A 15 -14.31 3.61 -24.27
C LEU A 15 -15.80 3.61 -23.88
N ALA A 16 -16.70 3.12 -24.73
CA ALA A 16 -18.12 2.98 -24.43
C ALA A 16 -18.40 1.89 -23.38
N SER A 17 -17.61 0.80 -23.37
CA SER A 17 -17.73 -0.29 -22.39
C SER A 17 -17.25 0.11 -20.99
N ALA A 18 -16.29 1.05 -20.87
CA ALA A 18 -15.76 1.50 -19.59
C ALA A 18 -16.73 2.45 -18.84
N VAL A 19 -17.60 3.17 -19.55
CA VAL A 19 -18.58 4.10 -18.95
C VAL A 19 -19.77 3.36 -18.34
N LEU A 20 -20.07 2.13 -18.79
CA LEU A 20 -21.22 1.34 -18.33
C LEU A 20 -21.02 0.67 -16.96
N PHE A 21 -19.82 0.65 -16.39
CA PHE A 21 -19.53 0.00 -15.11
C PHE A 21 -19.65 0.92 -13.87
N LEU A 22 -20.04 2.18 -14.03
CA LEU A 22 -20.08 3.16 -12.93
C LEU A 22 -21.45 3.32 -12.24
N PHE A 23 -22.47 2.55 -12.61
CA PHE A 23 -23.74 2.55 -11.87
C PHE A 23 -23.69 1.54 -10.71
N SER A 24 -23.03 1.94 -9.62
CA SER A 24 -23.27 1.34 -8.31
C SER A 24 -24.65 1.76 -7.85
N SER A 25 -25.68 0.96 -8.17
CA SER A 25 -27.04 1.20 -7.69
C SER A 25 -27.08 1.04 -6.18
N CYS A 26 -26.94 2.15 -5.45
CA CYS A 26 -27.48 2.25 -4.11
C CYS A 26 -29.00 2.23 -4.27
N THR A 27 -29.59 1.03 -4.23
CA THR A 27 -31.03 0.85 -4.39
C THR A 27 -31.74 1.43 -3.18
N THR A 28 -32.11 2.70 -3.29
CA THR A 28 -33.05 3.34 -2.37
C THR A 28 -34.39 2.65 -2.56
N LEU A 29 -35.02 2.24 -1.46
CA LEU A 29 -36.30 1.54 -1.47
C LEU A 29 -37.37 2.43 -2.13
N SER A 30 -38.01 1.96 -3.20
CA SER A 30 -39.05 2.71 -3.91
C SER A 30 -40.44 2.48 -3.31
N GLN A 31 -41.41 3.36 -3.63
CA GLN A 31 -42.81 3.18 -3.27
C GLN A 31 -43.33 1.79 -3.66
N LYS A 32 -43.07 1.35 -4.90
CA LYS A 32 -43.51 0.04 -5.40
C LYS A 32 -42.89 -1.11 -4.60
N ASP A 33 -41.63 -0.97 -4.17
CA ASP A 33 -41.00 -1.95 -3.32
C ASP A 33 -41.75 -2.05 -1.98
N CYS A 34 -42.08 -0.91 -1.36
CA CYS A 34 -42.86 -0.88 -0.11
C CYS A 34 -44.26 -1.50 -0.24
N GLU A 35 -44.97 -1.26 -1.34
CA GLU A 35 -46.34 -1.78 -1.58
C GLU A 35 -46.37 -3.30 -1.79
N SER A 36 -45.35 -3.84 -2.45
CA SER A 36 -45.31 -5.24 -2.88
C SER A 36 -44.42 -6.14 -2.03
N MET A 37 -43.77 -5.58 -1.00
CA MET A 37 -42.82 -6.33 -0.18
C MET A 37 -43.50 -7.41 0.65
N ASP A 38 -43.00 -8.64 0.51
CA ASP A 38 -43.22 -9.67 1.50
C ASP A 38 -42.30 -9.41 2.71
N TRP A 39 -42.87 -8.79 3.75
CA TRP A 39 -42.16 -8.44 4.97
C TRP A 39 -41.61 -9.66 5.71
N TYR A 40 -42.27 -10.81 5.66
CA TYR A 40 -41.75 -12.05 6.26
C TYR A 40 -40.49 -12.51 5.52
N SER A 41 -40.57 -12.64 4.20
CA SER A 41 -39.42 -13.04 3.39
C SER A 41 -38.25 -12.06 3.52
N LYS A 42 -38.57 -10.76 3.61
CA LYS A 42 -37.56 -9.72 3.84
C LYS A 42 -36.88 -9.87 5.20
N GLY A 43 -37.67 -10.03 6.26
CA GLY A 43 -37.15 -10.27 7.61
C GLY A 43 -36.29 -11.51 7.67
N LYS A 44 -36.74 -12.62 7.07
CA LYS A 44 -35.99 -13.88 7.00
C LYS A 44 -34.65 -13.70 6.31
N SER A 45 -34.62 -13.00 5.18
CA SER A 45 -33.38 -12.71 4.46
C SER A 45 -32.39 -11.91 5.31
N ASP A 46 -32.85 -10.84 5.96
CA ASP A 46 -32.00 -10.02 6.84
C ASP A 46 -31.51 -10.81 8.06
N GLY A 47 -32.35 -11.69 8.62
CA GLY A 47 -31.98 -12.58 9.73
C GLY A 47 -30.92 -13.61 9.33
N VAL A 48 -31.06 -14.23 8.15
CA VAL A 48 -30.05 -15.15 7.59
C VAL A 48 -28.72 -14.45 7.34
N ALA A 49 -28.75 -13.17 6.95
CA ALA A 49 -27.56 -12.37 6.75
C ALA A 49 -26.88 -11.92 8.06
N GLY A 50 -27.51 -12.15 9.22
CA GLY A 50 -27.00 -11.68 10.51
C GLY A 50 -27.06 -10.16 10.67
N ASP A 51 -27.91 -9.50 9.88
CA ASP A 51 -28.06 -8.05 9.93
C ASP A 51 -28.70 -7.60 11.24
N SER A 52 -28.34 -6.40 11.71
CA SER A 52 -28.99 -5.81 12.89
C SER A 52 -30.50 -5.64 12.70
N ALA A 53 -31.27 -5.98 13.73
CA ALA A 53 -32.72 -5.74 13.79
C ALA A 53 -33.12 -4.26 13.56
N ASN A 54 -32.19 -3.32 13.77
CA ASN A 54 -32.41 -1.90 13.46
C ASN A 54 -32.60 -1.61 11.97
N LYS A 55 -32.31 -2.56 11.05
CA LYS A 55 -32.65 -2.41 9.63
C LYS A 55 -34.14 -2.14 9.40
N PHE A 56 -35.03 -2.72 10.20
CA PHE A 56 -36.46 -2.45 10.07
C PHE A 56 -36.82 -0.97 10.23
N ALA A 57 -36.17 -0.26 11.17
CA ALA A 57 -36.41 1.16 11.35
C ALA A 57 -36.06 1.97 10.09
N LYS A 58 -35.05 1.53 9.33
CA LYS A 58 -34.71 2.13 8.03
C LYS A 58 -35.80 1.89 7.00
N TYR A 59 -36.36 0.67 6.93
CA TYR A 59 -37.48 0.39 6.03
C TYR A 59 -38.74 1.17 6.39
N SER A 60 -39.08 1.20 7.67
CA SER A 60 -40.20 1.98 8.19
C SER A 60 -40.07 3.45 7.83
N SER A 61 -38.90 4.06 8.08
CA SER A 61 -38.65 5.46 7.70
C SER A 61 -38.78 5.71 6.21
N ARG A 62 -38.32 4.80 5.34
CA ARG A 62 -38.36 4.99 3.88
C ARG A 62 -39.76 4.78 3.31
N CYS A 63 -40.52 3.80 3.79
CA CYS A 63 -41.88 3.58 3.31
C CYS A 63 -42.86 4.65 3.82
N ASP A 64 -42.59 5.24 4.99
CA ASP A 64 -43.38 6.35 5.53
C ASP A 64 -43.29 7.60 4.64
N GLU A 65 -42.16 7.84 3.96
CA GLU A 65 -42.03 8.91 2.92
C GLU A 65 -43.07 8.77 1.79
N HIS A 66 -43.63 7.57 1.61
CA HIS A 66 -44.67 7.25 0.63
C HIS A 66 -46.05 7.00 1.26
N GLY A 67 -46.20 7.25 2.57
CA GLY A 67 -47.44 6.99 3.32
C GLY A 67 -47.75 5.51 3.51
N ILE A 68 -46.77 4.62 3.32
CA ILE A 68 -46.92 3.17 3.44
C ILE A 68 -46.33 2.71 4.76
N GLN A 69 -47.09 1.94 5.55
CA GLN A 69 -46.63 1.36 6.81
C GLN A 69 -46.20 -0.09 6.61
N PRO A 70 -44.91 -0.44 6.81
CA PRO A 70 -44.43 -1.82 6.79
C PRO A 70 -45.06 -2.71 7.86
N ASP A 71 -45.27 -3.99 7.53
CA ASP A 71 -45.76 -4.99 8.49
C ASP A 71 -44.63 -5.45 9.41
N LYS A 72 -44.52 -4.77 10.56
CA LYS A 72 -43.51 -5.07 11.59
C LYS A 72 -43.66 -6.49 12.16
N PRO A 73 -44.85 -6.96 12.58
CA PRO A 73 -45.00 -8.33 13.06
C PRO A 73 -44.52 -9.38 12.06
N LYS A 74 -44.88 -9.26 10.78
CA LYS A 74 -44.42 -10.19 9.74
C LYS A 74 -42.92 -10.16 9.54
N TYR A 75 -42.33 -8.97 9.53
CA TYR A 75 -40.88 -8.84 9.47
C TYR A 75 -40.19 -9.52 10.66
N GLN A 76 -40.68 -9.29 11.88
CA GLN A 76 -40.09 -9.89 13.08
C GLN A 76 -40.21 -11.42 13.10
N GLU A 77 -41.35 -11.96 12.64
CA GLU A 77 -41.56 -13.40 12.48
C GLU A 77 -40.54 -14.01 11.50
N GLY A 78 -40.37 -13.37 10.34
CA GLY A 78 -39.38 -13.77 9.35
C GLY A 78 -37.95 -13.66 9.90
N TYR A 79 -37.62 -12.54 10.53
CA TYR A 79 -36.30 -12.27 11.10
C TYR A 79 -35.89 -13.31 12.14
N ALA A 80 -36.81 -13.68 13.05
CA ALA A 80 -36.58 -14.77 13.99
C ALA A 80 -36.32 -16.12 13.27
N ALA A 81 -37.08 -16.43 12.22
CA ALA A 81 -36.86 -17.63 11.41
C ALA A 81 -35.51 -17.61 10.67
N GLY A 82 -35.04 -16.43 10.24
CA GLY A 82 -33.72 -16.26 9.64
C GLY A 82 -32.59 -16.40 10.66
N LEU A 83 -32.74 -15.84 11.85
CA LEU A 83 -31.77 -15.98 12.93
C LEU A 83 -31.62 -17.44 13.39
N ALA A 84 -32.66 -18.26 13.32
CA ALA A 84 -32.53 -19.70 13.60
C ALA A 84 -31.55 -20.42 12.65
N ILE A 85 -31.33 -19.87 11.44
CA ILE A 85 -30.36 -20.39 10.47
C ILE A 85 -28.97 -19.80 10.75
N PHE A 86 -28.91 -18.48 10.97
CA PHE A 86 -27.66 -17.75 11.20
C PHE A 86 -27.00 -18.07 12.54
N CYS A 87 -27.77 -18.23 13.61
CA CYS A 87 -27.29 -18.44 14.98
C CYS A 87 -26.95 -19.90 15.26
N THR A 88 -26.02 -20.43 14.46
CA THR A 88 -25.50 -21.79 14.57
C THR A 88 -23.98 -21.76 14.63
N PHE A 89 -23.37 -22.84 15.15
CA PHE A 89 -21.91 -22.98 15.19
C PHE A 89 -21.28 -22.82 13.80
N ASP A 90 -21.76 -23.59 12.81
CA ASP A 90 -21.20 -23.60 11.45
C ASP A 90 -21.35 -22.23 10.77
N SER A 91 -22.49 -21.56 10.97
CA SER A 91 -22.68 -20.20 10.45
C SER A 91 -21.74 -19.21 11.13
N GLY A 92 -21.54 -19.33 12.44
CA GLY A 92 -20.56 -18.55 13.18
C GLY A 92 -19.15 -18.72 12.62
N GLU A 93 -18.70 -19.95 12.42
CA GLU A 93 -17.38 -20.25 11.85
C GLU A 93 -17.20 -19.62 10.47
N ASN A 94 -18.13 -19.86 9.54
CA ASN A 94 -18.09 -19.25 8.20
C ASN A 94 -18.14 -17.72 8.25
N PHE A 95 -18.94 -17.15 9.14
CA PHE A 95 -19.04 -15.71 9.32
C PHE A 95 -17.72 -15.12 9.85
N GLY A 96 -17.06 -15.81 10.80
CA GLY A 96 -15.74 -15.43 11.31
C GLY A 96 -14.64 -15.52 10.24
N LEU A 97 -14.70 -16.56 9.39
CA LEU A 97 -13.77 -16.75 8.27
C LEU A 97 -13.85 -15.63 7.24
N SER A 98 -15.00 -14.97 7.10
CA SER A 98 -15.17 -13.84 6.18
C SER A 98 -14.48 -12.55 6.64
N GLY A 99 -14.01 -12.49 7.89
CA GLY A 99 -13.49 -11.26 8.49
C GLY A 99 -14.58 -10.27 8.92
N SER A 100 -15.85 -10.66 8.90
CA SER A 100 -16.98 -9.81 9.29
C SER A 100 -17.05 -9.57 10.80
N SER A 101 -17.68 -8.46 11.18
CA SER A 101 -17.94 -8.09 12.58
C SER A 101 -19.35 -8.48 13.01
N TYR A 102 -19.46 -9.33 14.02
CA TYR A 102 -20.74 -9.78 14.58
C TYR A 102 -21.49 -8.63 15.28
N GLN A 103 -22.79 -8.54 15.02
CA GLN A 103 -23.66 -7.44 15.47
C GLN A 103 -24.46 -7.74 16.75
N GLY A 104 -24.22 -8.88 17.41
CA GLY A 104 -24.94 -9.23 18.65
C GLY A 104 -26.41 -9.60 18.44
N VAL A 105 -26.73 -10.29 17.34
CA VAL A 105 -28.13 -10.59 16.95
C VAL A 105 -28.66 -11.92 17.48
N CYS A 106 -27.77 -12.85 17.85
CA CYS A 106 -28.13 -14.12 18.46
C CYS A 106 -28.38 -13.95 19.96
N SER A 107 -29.07 -14.91 20.58
CA SER A 107 -29.29 -14.90 22.03
C SER A 107 -29.29 -16.31 22.63
N GLY A 108 -29.13 -16.38 23.95
CA GLY A 108 -29.21 -17.64 24.70
C GLY A 108 -28.14 -18.65 24.29
N ASP A 109 -28.53 -19.92 24.16
CA ASP A 109 -27.58 -20.99 23.80
C ASP A 109 -27.13 -20.92 22.33
N SER A 110 -28.00 -20.46 21.43
CA SER A 110 -27.65 -20.26 20.01
C SER A 110 -26.50 -19.26 19.83
N GLU A 111 -26.45 -18.22 20.67
CA GLU A 111 -25.36 -17.26 20.68
C GLU A 111 -24.06 -17.88 21.17
N LYS A 112 -24.10 -18.71 22.22
CA LYS A 112 -22.89 -19.38 22.73
C LYS A 112 -22.27 -20.26 21.64
N ASP A 113 -23.08 -21.02 20.91
CA ASP A 113 -22.58 -21.90 19.85
C ASP A 113 -22.10 -21.12 18.63
N PHE A 114 -22.84 -20.09 18.21
CA PHE A 114 -22.40 -19.16 17.17
C PHE A 114 -21.04 -18.53 17.52
N LEU A 115 -20.87 -18.01 18.74
CA LEU A 115 -19.65 -17.35 19.17
C LEU A 115 -18.44 -18.29 19.21
N LYS A 116 -18.63 -19.57 19.57
CA LYS A 116 -17.57 -20.58 19.48
C LYS A 116 -17.07 -20.72 18.05
N GLY A 117 -17.98 -20.94 17.10
CA GLY A 117 -17.64 -21.03 15.68
C GLY A 117 -16.99 -19.74 15.19
N PHE A 118 -17.61 -18.59 15.50
CA PHE A 118 -17.12 -17.27 15.11
C PHE A 118 -15.69 -16.99 15.54
N HIS A 119 -15.32 -17.33 16.77
CA HIS A 119 -13.94 -17.16 17.24
C HIS A 119 -12.95 -18.09 16.54
N ILE A 120 -13.36 -19.31 16.16
CA ILE A 120 -12.54 -20.22 15.36
C ILE A 120 -12.31 -19.60 13.98
N GLY A 121 -13.38 -19.18 13.30
CA GLY A 121 -13.30 -18.55 11.99
C GLY A 121 -12.45 -17.27 11.99
N GLN A 122 -12.60 -16.40 13.00
CA GLN A 122 -11.76 -15.20 13.13
C GLN A 122 -10.27 -15.53 13.30
N LYS A 123 -9.97 -16.56 14.10
CA LYS A 123 -8.60 -16.99 14.31
C LYS A 123 -7.99 -17.43 12.98
N GLU A 124 -8.73 -18.19 12.19
CA GLU A 124 -8.30 -18.68 10.89
C GLU A 124 -8.15 -17.54 9.87
N PHE A 125 -9.12 -16.63 9.76
CA PHE A 125 -9.01 -15.42 8.93
C PHE A 125 -7.75 -14.59 9.26
N ARG A 126 -7.45 -14.43 10.57
CA ARG A 126 -6.26 -13.72 11.02
C ARG A 126 -4.97 -14.45 10.63
N LEU A 127 -4.94 -15.77 10.66
CA LEU A 127 -3.79 -16.56 10.22
C LEU A 127 -3.57 -16.39 8.71
N GLN A 128 -4.62 -16.55 7.90
CA GLN A 128 -4.54 -16.37 6.44
C GLN A 128 -4.08 -14.96 6.05
N THR A 129 -4.61 -13.93 6.75
CA THR A 129 -4.18 -12.54 6.54
C THR A 129 -2.69 -12.36 6.87
N LYS A 130 -2.20 -12.95 7.96
CA LYS A 130 -0.79 -12.90 8.34
C LYS A 130 0.11 -13.66 7.38
N GLU A 131 -0.32 -14.81 6.87
CA GLU A 131 0.43 -15.56 5.86
C GLU A 131 0.60 -14.74 4.57
N ALA A 132 -0.46 -14.09 4.11
CA ALA A 132 -0.40 -13.19 2.96
C ALA A 132 0.52 -11.98 3.22
N GLU A 133 0.47 -11.40 4.42
CA GLU A 133 1.36 -10.31 4.83
C GLU A 133 2.83 -10.76 4.81
N LEU A 134 3.14 -11.92 5.40
CA LEU A 134 4.50 -12.47 5.45
C LEU A 134 5.03 -12.79 4.05
N ALA A 135 4.20 -13.36 3.17
CA ALA A 135 4.59 -13.63 1.78
C ALA A 135 4.93 -12.34 1.02
N ASN A 136 4.15 -11.27 1.22
CA ASN A 136 4.44 -9.96 0.63
C ASN A 136 5.73 -9.36 1.21
N ARG A 137 5.94 -9.50 2.51
CA ARG A 137 7.15 -9.01 3.17
C ARG A 137 8.40 -9.74 2.69
N GLU A 138 8.32 -11.05 2.51
CA GLU A 138 9.41 -11.86 1.97
C GLU A 138 9.79 -11.41 0.55
N LYS A 139 8.79 -11.18 -0.31
CA LYS A 139 9.01 -10.67 -1.67
C LYS A 139 9.72 -9.31 -1.66
N GLU A 140 9.35 -8.42 -0.74
CA GLU A 140 9.97 -7.11 -0.62
C GLU A 140 11.42 -7.22 -0.14
N LEU A 141 11.69 -8.04 0.88
CA LEU A 141 13.04 -8.29 1.37
C LEU A 141 13.95 -8.87 0.28
N ARG A 142 13.45 -9.79 -0.55
CA ARG A 142 14.19 -10.35 -1.69
C ARG A 142 14.57 -9.29 -2.72
N LYS A 143 13.67 -8.33 -3.02
CA LYS A 143 13.99 -7.20 -3.91
C LYS A 143 15.06 -6.31 -3.31
N GLN A 144 14.93 -5.95 -2.04
CA GLN A 144 15.90 -5.12 -1.34
C GLN A 144 17.29 -5.76 -1.30
N SER A 145 17.36 -7.08 -1.03
CA SER A 145 18.60 -7.85 -1.12
C SER A 145 19.21 -7.75 -2.52
N ALA A 146 18.43 -8.02 -3.57
CA ALA A 146 18.93 -7.95 -4.94
C ALA A 146 19.41 -6.54 -5.33
N ASP A 147 18.78 -5.49 -4.80
CA ASP A 147 19.17 -4.10 -5.04
C ASP A 147 20.49 -3.76 -4.33
N LEU A 148 20.65 -4.22 -3.08
CA LEU A 148 21.90 -4.09 -2.33
C LEU A 148 23.04 -4.84 -3.02
N ASP A 149 22.80 -6.05 -3.51
CA ASP A 149 23.79 -6.85 -4.24
C ASP A 149 24.25 -6.13 -5.52
N ARG A 150 23.32 -5.54 -6.28
CA ARG A 150 23.66 -4.71 -7.46
C ARG A 150 24.48 -3.47 -7.08
N LYS A 151 24.13 -2.81 -5.97
CA LYS A 151 24.89 -1.65 -5.47
C LYS A 151 26.29 -2.06 -5.02
N GLN A 152 26.43 -3.19 -4.34
CA GLN A 152 27.74 -3.71 -3.94
C GLN A 152 28.60 -4.06 -5.16
N GLU A 153 28.01 -4.72 -6.17
CA GLU A 153 28.71 -5.03 -7.41
C GLU A 153 29.13 -3.75 -8.15
N PHE A 154 28.27 -2.73 -8.17
CA PHE A 154 28.62 -1.42 -8.71
C PHE A 154 29.77 -0.76 -7.93
N LEU A 155 29.76 -0.81 -6.59
CA LEU A 155 30.86 -0.30 -5.76
C LEU A 155 32.17 -1.06 -5.97
N LYS A 156 32.13 -2.38 -6.19
CA LYS A 156 33.33 -3.17 -6.54
C LYS A 156 33.91 -2.80 -7.91
N LYS A 157 33.06 -2.38 -8.85
CA LYS A 157 33.44 -1.97 -10.20
C LYS A 157 33.76 -0.49 -10.32
N MET A 158 33.38 0.33 -9.34
CA MET A 158 33.94 1.67 -9.26
C MET A 158 35.45 1.51 -9.20
N PRO A 159 36.20 2.13 -10.13
CA PRO A 159 37.62 2.19 -9.94
C PRO A 159 37.84 2.82 -8.57
N GLU A 160 38.56 2.12 -7.68
CA GLU A 160 39.29 2.81 -6.61
C GLU A 160 39.96 4.03 -7.27
N ASN A 161 40.09 5.18 -6.59
CA ASN A 161 40.76 6.40 -7.10
C ASN A 161 42.19 6.07 -7.54
N LYS A 162 42.36 5.31 -8.60
CA LYS A 162 43.56 4.68 -9.10
C LYS A 162 43.77 5.26 -10.46
N CYS A 163 44.97 5.74 -10.65
CA CYS A 163 45.36 6.45 -11.83
C CYS A 163 46.74 5.96 -12.23
N THR A 164 47.03 6.12 -13.51
CA THR A 164 48.37 6.04 -14.06
C THR A 164 48.85 7.42 -14.48
N PHE A 165 47.92 8.30 -14.84
CA PHE A 165 48.13 9.68 -15.25
C PHE A 165 47.07 10.59 -14.64
N ASP A 166 47.34 11.88 -14.52
CA ASP A 166 46.41 12.88 -13.96
C ASP A 166 45.08 12.95 -14.72
N SER A 167 45.10 12.65 -16.03
CA SER A 167 43.91 12.60 -16.87
C SER A 167 42.94 11.47 -16.50
N ASP A 168 43.39 10.47 -15.73
CA ASP A 168 42.56 9.36 -15.26
C ASP A 168 41.64 9.79 -14.09
N CYS A 169 41.86 10.99 -13.54
CA CYS A 169 41.12 11.50 -12.40
C CYS A 169 39.89 12.33 -12.81
N VAL A 170 38.78 12.11 -12.09
CA VAL A 170 37.45 12.59 -12.51
C VAL A 170 37.29 14.12 -12.39
N ARG A 171 38.13 14.84 -11.63
CA ARG A 171 38.25 16.32 -11.67
C ARG A 171 39.41 16.87 -10.83
N ASP A 172 40.30 17.66 -11.45
CA ASP A 172 41.35 18.48 -10.80
C ASP A 172 42.17 17.74 -9.70
N ASP A 173 42.46 16.45 -9.89
CA ASP A 173 43.30 15.64 -8.99
C ASP A 173 44.63 15.30 -9.69
N ASP A 174 45.71 15.20 -8.91
CA ASP A 174 47.03 14.72 -9.34
C ASP A 174 47.14 13.23 -9.07
N CYS A 175 47.76 12.52 -10.01
CA CYS A 175 47.99 11.10 -9.85
C CYS A 175 49.28 10.82 -9.08
N SER A 176 49.14 10.50 -7.79
CA SER A 176 50.26 10.23 -6.89
C SER A 176 50.18 8.82 -6.31
N PHE A 177 51.27 8.02 -6.44
CA PHE A 177 51.34 6.62 -5.98
C PHE A 177 50.21 5.73 -6.53
N GLY A 178 49.84 5.97 -7.78
CA GLY A 178 48.75 5.27 -8.42
C GLY A 178 47.39 5.57 -7.80
N LYS A 179 47.23 6.72 -7.12
CA LYS A 179 45.95 7.22 -6.63
C LYS A 179 45.68 8.68 -6.98
N CYS A 180 44.44 9.01 -7.34
CA CYS A 180 44.01 10.39 -7.54
C CYS A 180 43.95 11.11 -6.19
N ARG A 181 44.76 12.16 -6.04
CA ARG A 181 44.80 13.04 -4.87
C ARG A 181 44.34 14.43 -5.31
N LEU A 182 43.38 15.03 -4.60
CA LEU A 182 42.95 16.41 -4.84
C LEU A 182 44.16 17.33 -4.95
N THR A 183 44.38 17.95 -6.12
CA THR A 183 45.46 18.93 -6.25
C THR A 183 45.17 20.09 -5.31
N ALA A 184 46.17 20.40 -4.49
CA ALA A 184 46.11 21.41 -3.47
C ALA A 184 45.66 22.75 -4.07
N SER A 185 44.55 23.28 -3.56
CA SER A 185 44.16 24.66 -3.85
C SER A 185 45.30 25.58 -3.42
N LYS A 186 45.63 26.60 -4.23
CA LYS A 186 46.47 27.70 -3.74
C LYS A 186 45.82 28.25 -2.48
N CYS A 187 46.62 28.41 -1.44
CA CYS A 187 46.16 28.89 -0.15
C CYS A 187 47.07 30.00 0.33
N SER A 188 46.53 30.89 1.14
CA SER A 188 47.30 31.82 1.96
C SER A 188 47.23 31.44 3.43
N PHE A 189 46.14 30.77 3.83
CA PHE A 189 45.85 30.30 5.18
C PHE A 189 45.23 28.89 5.16
N ASP A 190 45.33 28.17 6.28
CA ASP A 190 44.77 26.82 6.44
C ASP A 190 43.25 26.79 6.18
N SER A 191 42.55 27.89 6.45
CA SER A 191 41.12 28.03 6.18
C SER A 191 40.75 28.05 4.70
N ASP A 192 41.71 28.32 3.81
CA ASP A 192 41.48 28.30 2.36
C ASP A 192 41.40 26.87 1.81
N CYS A 193 41.76 25.89 2.65
CA CYS A 193 41.73 24.49 2.33
C CYS A 193 40.30 23.93 2.43
N LYS A 194 39.82 23.35 1.34
CA LYS A 194 38.42 22.89 1.20
C LYS A 194 38.09 21.70 2.11
N VAL A 195 39.11 20.97 2.56
CA VAL A 195 39.02 19.92 3.58
C VAL A 195 40.09 20.20 4.64
N ARG A 196 40.05 19.50 5.78
CA ARG A 196 41.00 19.73 6.88
C ARG A 196 42.44 19.48 6.41
N GLY A 197 43.29 20.52 6.44
CA GLY A 197 44.68 20.48 6.02
C GLY A 197 45.42 21.77 6.38
N GLU A 198 46.72 21.80 6.13
CA GLU A 198 47.62 22.92 6.47
C GLU A 198 48.14 23.61 5.21
N CYS A 199 48.19 24.93 5.21
CA CYS A 199 48.68 25.74 4.10
C CYS A 199 50.19 25.93 4.16
N ASN A 200 50.92 25.08 3.44
CA ASN A 200 52.38 25.04 3.44
C ASN A 200 52.97 25.75 2.22
N GLY A 201 54.04 26.52 2.45
CA GLY A 201 54.77 27.23 1.41
C GLY A 201 56.04 26.49 1.01
N GLU A 202 56.18 26.22 -0.29
CA GLU A 202 57.43 25.73 -0.87
C GLU A 202 58.04 26.81 -1.76
N LYS A 203 59.32 27.08 -1.55
CA LYS A 203 60.06 28.11 -2.29
C LYS A 203 60.71 27.47 -3.52
N TYR A 204 60.26 27.90 -4.68
CA TYR A 204 60.77 27.44 -5.97
C TYR A 204 61.62 28.53 -6.62
N CYS A 205 62.85 28.20 -7.00
CA CYS A 205 63.78 29.14 -7.62
C CYS A 205 64.15 28.69 -9.03
N ILE A 206 64.09 29.61 -10.00
CA ILE A 206 64.67 29.42 -11.34
C ILE A 206 65.76 30.48 -11.51
N GLY A 207 67.03 30.06 -11.50
CA GLY A 207 68.15 30.99 -11.50
C GLY A 207 68.21 31.79 -10.19
N SER A 208 68.28 33.12 -10.28
CA SER A 208 68.24 34.03 -9.12
C SER A 208 66.82 34.41 -8.67
N ASP A 209 65.80 34.03 -9.44
CA ASP A 209 64.42 34.40 -9.16
C ASP A 209 63.73 33.28 -8.38
N CYS A 210 63.34 33.59 -7.15
CA CYS A 210 62.65 32.67 -6.26
C CYS A 210 61.22 33.14 -6.00
N GLN A 211 60.25 32.24 -6.14
CA GLN A 211 58.85 32.45 -5.79
C GLN A 211 58.43 31.43 -4.73
N GLU A 212 57.63 31.89 -3.77
CA GLU A 212 57.03 31.01 -2.76
C GLU A 212 55.61 30.66 -3.21
N ILE A 213 55.37 29.37 -3.42
CA ILE A 213 54.05 28.85 -3.80
C ILE A 213 53.47 28.16 -2.56
N ARG A 214 52.31 28.64 -2.10
CA ARG A 214 51.61 28.10 -0.95
C ARG A 214 50.42 27.24 -1.38
N GLN A 215 50.36 26.03 -0.85
CA GLN A 215 49.41 25.00 -1.24
C GLN A 215 48.90 24.22 -0.02
N CYS A 216 47.62 23.85 -0.05
CA CYS A 216 46.99 23.03 0.99
C CYS A 216 47.54 21.61 1.00
N ARG A 217 48.16 21.22 2.10
CA ARG A 217 48.61 19.86 2.37
C ARG A 217 47.59 19.16 3.26
N TYR A 218 47.05 18.04 2.79
CA TYR A 218 46.07 17.25 3.52
C TYR A 218 46.75 16.02 4.11
N ASP A 219 46.42 15.68 5.36
CA ASP A 219 46.85 14.43 6.00
C ASP A 219 46.10 13.25 5.35
N ASP A 220 46.80 12.12 5.16
CA ASP A 220 46.25 10.87 4.59
C ASP A 220 45.29 10.15 5.54
#